data_AF-A0A0W8CP54-F1
#
_entry.id   AF-A0A0W8CP54-F1
#
_cell.length_a   1.000
_cell.length_b   1.000
_cell.length_c   1.000
_cell.angle_alpha   90.00
_cell.angle_beta   90.00
_cell.angle_gamma   90.00
#
_symmetry.space_group_name_H-M   'P 1'
#
loop_
_entity.id
_entity.type
_entity.pdbx_description
1 polymer ?
#
loop_
_entity_poly.entity_id
_entity_poly.type
_entity_poly.pdbx_seq_one_letter_code
_entity_poly.pdbx_strand_id
1 'polypeptide(L)'
;MKLLADFDSAGDNLTATTVNFETPAHYAVKYGSHREVETLLQCLTSVFGDLLQLGETNPLNAMNLQGMTSLYIAATTTVRSGIDPVIPWRPSEDVCLVERNLKATLLIQHGARLFPRDKLIQSISTDSSRIILPLQVQHCLRSWLVEEVWDVADEEPEDEETAHAGTDRSLVEALTQLCVQWMSGVACVGKWASLLPIFICADYAHEIVPLLVGLPVQRWALPALLRQLEKFARYQLRHRLLLQLHDELREALQTVGMLV
;
A
#
# COMPACT_ATOMS: atom_id res chain seq x y z
N MET A 1 -4.44 18.46 19.19
CA MET A 1 -3.18 17.70 19.42
C MET A 1 -2.07 18.56 20.02
N LYS A 2 -1.67 19.71 19.43
CA LYS A 2 -0.55 20.52 19.94
C LYS A 2 -0.60 20.79 21.45
N LEU A 3 -1.75 21.28 21.95
CA LEU A 3 -1.97 21.49 23.39
C LEU A 3 -1.72 20.25 24.26
N LEU A 4 -2.10 19.04 23.81
CA LEU A 4 -1.90 17.80 24.59
C LEU A 4 -0.43 17.35 24.61
N ALA A 5 0.31 17.62 23.53
CA ALA A 5 1.75 17.38 23.48
C ALA A 5 2.51 18.40 24.35
N ASP A 6 2.05 19.66 24.36
CA ASP A 6 2.66 20.74 25.16
C ASP A 6 2.53 20.49 26.68
N PHE A 7 1.51 19.74 27.12
CA PHE A 7 1.32 19.33 28.52
C PHE A 7 2.05 18.05 28.91
N ASP A 8 2.74 17.40 27.97
CA ASP A 8 3.43 16.14 28.19
C ASP A 8 4.86 16.19 27.65
N SER A 9 5.75 16.78 28.45
CA SER A 9 7.17 16.91 28.14
C SER A 9 7.90 15.56 28.02
N ALA A 10 7.32 14.47 28.52
CA ALA A 10 7.90 13.13 28.44
C ALA A 10 7.47 12.38 27.16
N GLY A 11 6.35 12.80 26.53
CA GLY A 11 5.80 12.14 25.34
C GLY A 11 5.04 10.85 25.63
N ASP A 12 4.65 10.62 26.88
CA ASP A 12 3.91 9.43 27.33
C ASP A 12 2.57 9.28 26.58
N ASN A 13 1.89 10.39 26.30
CA ASN A 13 0.65 10.46 25.53
C ASN A 13 0.86 10.13 24.05
N LEU A 14 2.04 10.45 23.49
CA LEU A 14 2.36 10.17 22.09
C LEU A 14 2.69 8.69 21.85
N THR A 15 3.02 7.95 22.91
CA THR A 15 3.31 6.51 22.89
C THR A 15 2.25 5.66 23.59
N ALA A 16 1.22 6.30 24.16
CA ALA A 16 0.11 5.64 24.79
C ALA A 16 -0.56 4.64 23.84
N THR A 17 -0.98 3.50 24.39
CA THR A 17 -1.65 2.45 23.61
C THR A 17 -2.98 2.11 24.24
N THR A 18 -3.96 1.80 23.39
CA THR A 18 -5.23 1.22 23.86
C THR A 18 -5.05 -0.24 24.24
N VAL A 19 -6.11 -0.86 24.77
CA VAL A 19 -6.17 -2.32 25.00
C VAL A 19 -5.91 -3.15 23.75
N ASN A 20 -6.11 -2.57 22.55
CA ASN A 20 -5.85 -3.19 21.27
C ASN A 20 -4.47 -2.83 20.70
N PHE A 21 -3.58 -2.25 21.51
CA PHE A 21 -2.27 -1.75 21.10
C PHE A 21 -2.32 -0.66 20.00
N GLU A 22 -3.45 0.03 19.85
CA GLU A 22 -3.55 1.14 18.92
C GLU A 22 -2.88 2.39 19.54
N THR A 23 -1.90 2.93 18.84
CA THR A 23 -1.19 4.18 19.18
C THR A 23 -1.94 5.41 18.66
N PRO A 24 -1.57 6.64 19.06
CA PRO A 24 -2.15 7.86 18.50
C PRO A 24 -2.02 7.94 16.97
N ALA A 25 -0.96 7.36 16.40
CA ALA A 25 -0.80 7.27 14.94
C ALA A 25 -1.90 6.42 14.29
N HIS A 26 -2.28 5.28 14.88
CA HIS A 26 -3.39 4.46 14.37
C HIS A 26 -4.72 5.21 14.42
N TYR A 27 -4.98 5.97 15.48
CA TYR A 27 -6.20 6.78 15.59
C TYR A 27 -6.22 7.95 14.62
N ALA A 28 -5.10 8.68 14.50
CA ALA A 28 -5.00 9.84 13.63
C ALA A 28 -5.24 9.48 12.16
N VAL A 29 -4.68 8.36 11.69
CA VAL A 29 -4.88 7.94 10.30
C VAL A 29 -6.30 7.44 10.03
N LYS A 30 -6.91 6.79 11.03
CA LYS A 30 -8.24 6.16 10.91
C LYS A 30 -9.37 7.17 11.01
N TYR A 31 -9.25 8.17 11.87
CA TYR A 31 -10.33 9.10 12.20
C TYR A 31 -10.03 10.56 11.88
N GLY A 32 -8.75 10.94 11.80
CA GLY A 32 -8.34 12.31 11.53
C GLY A 32 -8.17 12.59 10.04
N SER A 33 -7.82 13.83 9.73
CA SER A 33 -7.39 14.32 8.42
C SER A 33 -5.86 14.26 8.25
N HIS A 34 -5.34 14.47 7.04
CA HIS A 34 -3.91 14.54 6.75
C HIS A 34 -3.24 15.66 7.54
N ARG A 35 -3.94 16.76 7.82
CA ARG A 35 -3.45 17.87 8.67
C ARG A 35 -3.28 17.46 10.13
N GLU A 36 -4.18 16.60 10.63
CA GLU A 36 -4.07 16.05 11.99
C GLU A 36 -2.94 15.02 12.08
N VAL A 37 -2.75 14.22 11.04
CA VAL A 37 -1.60 13.32 10.90
C VAL A 37 -0.29 14.12 10.84
N GLU A 38 -0.22 15.18 10.02
CA GLU A 38 0.93 16.08 9.95
C GLU A 38 1.24 16.72 11.30
N THR A 39 0.21 17.20 12.01
CA THR A 39 0.37 17.77 13.35
C THR A 39 0.91 16.74 14.34
N LEU A 40 0.41 15.49 14.29
CA LEU A 40 0.92 14.40 15.12
C LEU A 40 2.40 14.12 14.81
N LEU A 41 2.77 14.07 13.53
CA LEU A 41 4.14 13.83 13.09
C LEU A 41 5.09 14.95 13.54
N GLN A 42 4.64 16.20 13.54
CA GLN A 42 5.39 17.32 14.13
C GLN A 42 5.63 17.11 15.63
N CYS A 43 4.60 16.67 16.38
CA CYS A 43 4.73 16.40 17.82
C CYS A 43 5.66 15.20 18.09
N LEU A 44 5.55 14.13 17.31
CA LEU A 44 6.44 12.96 17.40
C LEU A 44 7.88 13.36 17.09
N THR A 45 8.10 14.17 16.06
CA THR A 45 9.45 14.64 15.68
C THR A 45 10.05 15.56 16.75
N SER A 46 9.23 16.42 17.39
CA SER A 46 9.74 17.28 18.47
C SER A 46 10.17 16.51 19.71
N VAL A 47 9.54 15.37 19.99
CA VAL A 47 9.83 14.55 21.17
C VAL A 47 10.92 13.51 20.90
N PHE A 48 10.83 12.79 19.78
CA PHE A 48 11.71 11.65 19.46
C PHE A 48 12.85 12.00 18.50
N GLY A 49 12.90 13.24 18.00
CA GLY A 49 13.86 13.64 16.97
C GLY A 49 13.47 13.13 15.57
N ASP A 50 14.46 12.95 14.71
CA ASP A 50 14.25 12.47 13.34
C ASP A 50 13.75 11.02 13.34
N LEU A 51 12.46 10.84 13.07
CA LEU A 51 11.79 9.54 13.08
C LEU A 51 12.40 8.54 12.08
N LEU A 52 13.00 9.01 10.98
CA LEU A 52 13.67 8.14 10.01
C LEU A 52 14.89 7.43 10.62
N GLN A 53 15.61 8.10 11.52
CA GLN A 53 16.82 7.57 12.15
C GLN A 53 16.51 6.50 13.21
N LEU A 54 15.27 6.42 13.68
CA LEU A 54 14.84 5.44 14.68
C LEU A 54 14.69 4.02 14.09
N GLY A 55 14.59 3.87 12.77
CA GLY A 55 14.50 2.56 12.12
C GLY A 55 13.36 1.69 12.69
N GLU A 56 13.68 0.51 13.21
CA GLU A 56 12.71 -0.44 13.77
C GLU A 56 12.05 0.04 15.07
N THR A 57 12.68 0.98 15.80
CA THR A 57 12.08 1.56 17.02
C THR A 57 11.19 2.77 16.72
N ASN A 58 10.95 3.08 15.44
CA ASN A 58 10.07 4.17 15.06
C ASN A 58 8.62 3.87 15.51
N PRO A 59 7.99 4.76 16.30
CA PRO A 59 6.64 4.52 16.84
C PRO A 59 5.55 4.39 15.77
N LEU A 60 5.80 4.85 14.54
CA LEU A 60 4.89 4.66 13.40
C LEU A 60 4.79 3.20 12.95
N ASN A 61 5.82 2.39 13.25
CA ASN A 61 5.94 0.98 12.91
C ASN A 61 5.41 0.05 14.01
N ALA A 62 4.93 0.61 15.12
CA ALA A 62 4.19 -0.14 16.12
C ALA A 62 2.95 -0.79 15.47
N MET A 63 2.68 -2.04 15.81
CA MET A 63 1.52 -2.77 15.33
C MET A 63 0.45 -2.85 16.40
N ASN A 64 -0.80 -2.74 15.99
CA ASN A 64 -1.94 -3.07 16.84
C ASN A 64 -2.05 -4.59 17.09
N LEU A 65 -3.05 -5.02 17.86
CA LEU A 65 -3.32 -6.42 18.17
C LEU A 65 -3.52 -7.31 16.92
N GLN A 66 -3.94 -6.73 15.80
CA GLN A 66 -4.14 -7.42 14.52
C GLN A 66 -2.88 -7.46 13.65
N GLY A 67 -1.76 -6.93 14.13
CA GLY A 67 -0.51 -6.87 13.36
C GLY A 67 -0.48 -5.77 12.30
N MET A 68 -1.36 -4.77 12.40
CA MET A 68 -1.44 -3.67 11.43
C MET A 68 -0.70 -2.45 11.96
N THR A 69 0.11 -1.82 11.10
CA THR A 69 0.75 -0.53 11.39
C THR A 69 -0.19 0.63 11.05
N SER A 70 0.19 1.83 11.50
CA SER A 70 -0.47 3.08 11.11
C SER A 70 -0.51 3.27 9.58
N LEU A 71 0.58 2.97 8.87
CA LEU A 71 0.60 3.08 7.40
C LEU A 71 -0.29 2.04 6.73
N TYR A 72 -0.34 0.80 7.23
CA TYR A 72 -1.27 -0.21 6.72
C TYR A 72 -2.72 0.26 6.86
N ILE A 73 -3.11 0.72 8.06
CA ILE A 73 -4.46 1.25 8.30
C ILE A 73 -4.75 2.43 7.37
N ALA A 74 -3.83 3.39 7.25
CA ALA A 74 -3.99 4.53 6.36
C ALA A 74 -4.21 4.08 4.90
N ALA A 75 -3.49 3.05 4.45
CA ALA A 75 -3.49 2.60 3.07
C ALA A 75 -4.67 1.69 2.68
N THR A 76 -5.25 0.96 3.64
CA THR A 76 -6.30 -0.03 3.36
C THR A 76 -7.66 0.34 3.91
N THR A 77 -7.74 1.30 4.84
CA THR A 77 -9.03 1.79 5.33
C THR A 77 -9.64 2.65 4.23
N THR A 78 -10.46 2.02 3.39
CA THR A 78 -11.43 2.76 2.59
C THR A 78 -12.38 3.46 3.57
N VAL A 79 -12.94 4.62 3.20
CA VAL A 79 -14.03 5.29 3.94
C VAL A 79 -15.35 4.46 3.85
N ARG A 80 -15.22 3.13 3.81
CA ARG A 80 -16.25 2.12 3.94
C ARG A 80 -15.95 1.27 5.16
N SER A 81 -16.14 1.81 6.36
CA SER A 81 -16.78 1.09 7.48
C SER A 81 -16.73 1.93 8.75
N GLY A 82 -17.82 2.63 8.99
CA GLY A 82 -18.24 3.16 10.28
C GLY A 82 -19.74 3.29 10.18
N ILE A 83 -20.47 2.51 10.97
CA ILE A 83 -21.92 2.44 11.03
C ILE A 83 -22.45 3.84 11.37
N ASP A 84 -22.94 4.58 10.38
CA ASP A 84 -23.87 5.68 10.62
C ASP A 84 -24.80 5.86 9.40
N PRO A 85 -26.12 5.61 9.51
CA PRO A 85 -27.02 5.67 8.36
C PRO A 85 -27.42 7.09 7.94
N VAL A 86 -26.84 8.16 8.50
CA VAL A 86 -27.42 9.53 8.33
C VAL A 86 -26.35 10.63 8.30
N ILE A 87 -25.44 10.62 7.32
CA ILE A 87 -24.69 11.85 6.97
C ILE A 87 -24.97 12.20 5.50
N PRO A 88 -25.66 13.32 5.21
CA PRO A 88 -26.03 13.73 3.84
C PRO A 88 -24.86 14.09 2.92
N TRP A 89 -23.64 14.15 3.45
CA TRP A 89 -22.44 14.61 2.75
C TRP A 89 -21.35 13.55 2.86
N ARG A 90 -21.49 12.48 2.09
CA ARG A 90 -20.37 11.55 1.85
C ARG A 90 -19.44 12.21 0.81
N PRO A 91 -18.15 12.40 1.11
CA PRO A 91 -17.18 12.83 0.10
C PRO A 91 -17.16 11.82 -1.05
N SER A 92 -16.91 12.25 -2.28
CA SER A 92 -16.74 11.31 -3.40
C SER A 92 -15.61 10.31 -3.09
N GLU A 93 -15.61 9.16 -3.76
CA GLU A 93 -14.54 8.17 -3.62
C GLU A 93 -13.17 8.80 -3.92
N ASP A 94 -13.12 9.79 -4.83
CA ASP A 94 -11.92 10.54 -5.19
C ASP A 94 -11.34 11.35 -4.03
N VAL A 95 -12.19 12.08 -3.29
CA VAL A 95 -11.76 12.86 -2.13
C VAL A 95 -11.18 11.93 -1.05
N CYS A 96 -11.74 10.72 -0.93
CA CYS A 96 -11.22 9.72 0.00
C CYS A 96 -9.86 9.17 -0.42
N LEU A 97 -9.62 8.94 -1.72
CA LEU A 97 -8.33 8.47 -2.25
C LEU A 97 -7.24 9.53 -2.14
N VAL A 98 -7.55 10.81 -2.42
CA VAL A 98 -6.62 11.92 -2.22
C VAL A 98 -6.20 12.01 -0.76
N GLU A 99 -7.16 11.99 0.16
CA GLU A 99 -6.91 12.04 1.60
C GLU A 99 -6.04 10.87 2.08
N ARG A 100 -6.33 9.67 1.59
CA ARG A 100 -5.56 8.45 1.85
C ARG A 100 -4.10 8.61 1.37
N ASN A 101 -3.91 9.09 0.15
CA ASN A 101 -2.60 9.26 -0.47
C ASN A 101 -1.75 10.33 0.21
N LEU A 102 -2.38 11.42 0.67
CA LEU A 102 -1.71 12.46 1.47
C LEU A 102 -1.23 11.90 2.82
N LYS A 103 -2.10 11.20 3.56
CA LYS A 103 -1.72 10.55 4.82
C LYS A 103 -0.59 9.54 4.61
N ALA A 104 -0.72 8.66 3.62
CA ALA A 104 0.30 7.67 3.29
C ALA A 104 1.64 8.32 2.95
N THR A 105 1.62 9.39 2.15
CA THR A 105 2.81 10.16 1.79
C THR A 105 3.51 10.71 3.02
N LEU A 106 2.77 11.37 3.92
CA LEU A 106 3.33 11.91 5.16
C LEU A 106 3.97 10.81 6.01
N LEU A 107 3.26 9.70 6.22
CA LEU A 107 3.79 8.57 7.01
C LEU A 107 5.06 7.97 6.40
N ILE A 108 5.07 7.74 5.08
CA ILE A 108 6.24 7.20 4.36
C ILE A 108 7.44 8.15 4.49
N GLN A 109 7.23 9.47 4.38
CA GLN A 109 8.28 10.47 4.55
C GLN A 109 8.90 10.46 5.95
N HIS A 110 8.17 9.97 6.95
CA HIS A 110 8.64 9.83 8.33
C HIS A 110 9.04 8.40 8.72
N GLY A 111 9.24 7.51 7.73
CA GLY A 111 9.80 6.17 7.96
C GLY A 111 8.79 5.11 8.39
N ALA A 112 7.49 5.37 8.22
CA ALA A 112 6.46 4.36 8.44
C ALA A 112 6.54 3.25 7.39
N ARG A 113 6.28 2.03 7.82
CA ARG A 113 6.27 0.80 7.01
C ARG A 113 4.89 0.17 6.99
N LEU A 114 4.51 -0.43 5.86
CA LEU A 114 3.28 -1.23 5.76
C LEU A 114 3.42 -2.49 6.60
N PHE A 115 4.57 -3.15 6.47
CA PHE A 115 4.91 -4.38 7.16
C PHE A 115 6.29 -4.24 7.81
N PRO A 116 6.39 -4.29 9.15
CA PRO A 116 7.68 -4.40 9.82
C PRO A 116 8.45 -5.61 9.28
N ARG A 117 9.74 -5.44 9.00
CA ARG A 117 10.54 -6.40 8.22
C ARG A 117 10.45 -7.82 8.78
N ASP A 118 10.62 -7.96 10.09
CA ASP A 118 10.65 -9.26 10.76
C ASP A 118 9.31 -9.99 10.64
N LYS A 119 8.19 -9.26 10.61
CA LYS A 119 6.87 -9.84 10.40
C LYS A 119 6.64 -10.25 8.96
N LEU A 120 7.13 -9.46 8.01
CA LEU A 120 7.05 -9.82 6.60
C LEU A 120 7.87 -11.10 6.34
N ILE A 121 9.09 -11.18 6.87
CA ILE A 121 9.93 -12.39 6.78
C ILE A 121 9.24 -13.62 7.41
N GLN A 122 8.66 -13.47 8.61
CA GLN A 122 7.96 -14.56 9.29
C GLN A 122 6.71 -15.05 8.54
N SER A 123 6.05 -14.17 7.79
CA SER A 123 4.79 -14.48 7.11
C SER A 123 4.96 -15.03 5.69
N ILE A 124 6.13 -14.82 5.07
CA ILE A 124 6.43 -15.41 3.77
C ILE A 124 6.60 -16.92 3.97
N SER A 125 5.60 -17.69 3.52
CA SER A 125 5.66 -19.15 3.52
C SER A 125 6.61 -19.61 2.43
N THR A 126 7.63 -20.36 2.82
CA THR A 126 8.69 -20.82 1.92
C THR A 126 8.60 -22.32 1.71
N ASP A 127 8.09 -22.73 0.54
CA ASP A 127 8.46 -24.03 -0.02
C ASP A 127 9.76 -23.85 -0.82
N SER A 128 10.58 -24.89 -0.91
CA SER A 128 11.92 -24.82 -1.52
C SER A 128 11.92 -24.24 -2.94
N SER A 129 10.80 -24.34 -3.67
CA SER A 129 10.65 -23.89 -5.06
C SER A 129 9.58 -22.80 -5.27
N ARG A 130 8.66 -22.60 -4.33
CA ARG A 130 7.48 -21.74 -4.49
C ARG A 130 7.22 -20.90 -3.27
N ILE A 131 6.69 -19.71 -3.51
CA ILE A 131 6.40 -18.72 -2.49
C ILE A 131 4.95 -18.27 -2.64
N ILE A 132 4.24 -18.25 -1.53
CA ILE A 132 2.91 -17.67 -1.44
C ILE A 132 3.06 -16.36 -0.67
N LEU A 133 2.62 -15.27 -1.29
CA LEU A 133 2.65 -13.96 -0.64
C LEU A 133 1.71 -13.96 0.59
N PRO A 134 2.06 -13.26 1.68
CA PRO A 134 1.18 -13.12 2.84
C PRO A 134 -0.19 -12.55 2.46
N LEU A 135 -1.25 -12.93 3.19
CA LEU A 135 -2.62 -12.55 2.85
C LEU A 135 -2.81 -11.03 2.81
N GLN A 136 -2.19 -10.27 3.73
CA GLN A 136 -2.25 -8.82 3.73
C GLN A 136 -1.56 -8.21 2.48
N VAL A 137 -0.40 -8.75 2.09
CA VAL A 137 0.29 -8.34 0.86
C VAL A 137 -0.58 -8.61 -0.37
N GLN A 138 -1.21 -9.79 -0.42
CA GLN A 138 -2.14 -10.11 -1.48
C GLN A 138 -3.29 -9.11 -1.52
N HIS A 139 -3.91 -8.80 -0.38
CA HIS A 139 -4.99 -7.82 -0.30
C HIS A 139 -4.56 -6.46 -0.86
N CYS A 140 -3.41 -5.93 -0.44
CA CYS A 140 -2.85 -4.68 -0.96
C CYS A 140 -2.69 -4.71 -2.49
N LEU A 141 -2.09 -5.77 -3.04
CA LEU A 141 -1.87 -5.90 -4.48
C LEU A 141 -3.20 -5.98 -5.24
N ARG A 142 -4.18 -6.73 -4.73
CA ARG A 142 -5.50 -6.85 -5.35
C ARG A 142 -6.22 -5.51 -5.44
N SER A 143 -6.08 -4.67 -4.41
CA SER A 143 -6.73 -3.36 -4.37
C SER A 143 -5.99 -2.32 -5.21
N TRP A 144 -4.67 -2.25 -5.12
CA TRP A 144 -3.91 -1.12 -5.68
C TRP A 144 -3.49 -1.30 -7.14
N LEU A 145 -3.42 -2.52 -7.65
CA LEU A 145 -3.06 -2.76 -9.07
C LEU A 145 -4.19 -2.41 -10.03
N VAL A 146 -5.42 -2.43 -9.56
CA VAL A 146 -6.62 -2.09 -10.34
C VAL A 146 -7.18 -0.72 -9.96
N GLU A 147 -6.47 0.01 -9.10
CA GLU A 147 -6.90 1.33 -8.67
C GLU A 147 -6.61 2.35 -9.77
N GLU A 148 -7.67 2.96 -10.28
CA GLU A 148 -7.57 4.10 -11.20
C GLU A 148 -7.14 5.35 -10.40
N VAL A 149 -5.92 5.81 -10.65
CA VAL A 149 -5.41 7.05 -10.03
C VAL A 149 -5.76 8.21 -10.96
N TRP A 150 -6.71 9.03 -10.52
CA TRP A 150 -7.09 10.27 -11.20
C TRP A 150 -6.11 11.39 -10.84
N ASP A 151 -5.55 12.04 -11.87
CA ASP A 151 -4.82 13.29 -11.69
C ASP A 151 -5.82 14.36 -11.24
N VAL A 152 -5.68 14.85 -10.01
CA VAL A 152 -6.15 16.19 -9.68
C VAL A 152 -5.12 17.14 -10.30
N ALA A 153 -5.12 17.23 -11.63
CA ALA A 153 -4.46 18.32 -12.32
C ALA A 153 -5.24 19.59 -11.94
N ASP A 154 -4.53 20.57 -11.41
CA ASP A 154 -5.05 21.93 -11.24
C ASP A 154 -5.75 22.36 -12.54
N GLU A 155 -6.90 23.02 -12.37
CA GLU A 155 -7.72 23.57 -13.44
C GLU A 155 -6.91 24.39 -14.46
N GLU A 156 -6.91 23.98 -15.73
CA GLU A 156 -7.20 24.88 -16.85
C GLU A 156 -8.01 24.09 -17.91
N PRO A 157 -9.16 24.59 -18.37
CA PRO A 157 -9.96 23.92 -19.39
C PRO A 157 -9.36 24.24 -20.77
N GLU A 158 -8.37 23.48 -21.21
CA GLU A 158 -7.96 23.50 -22.62
C GLU A 158 -8.49 22.25 -23.33
N ASP A 159 -9.51 22.48 -24.16
CA ASP A 159 -10.10 21.60 -25.18
C ASP A 159 -10.37 20.13 -24.78
N GLU A 160 -11.57 19.94 -24.23
CA GLU A 160 -12.25 18.65 -24.06
C GLU A 160 -12.42 17.92 -25.41
N GLU A 161 -11.59 16.91 -25.66
CA GLU A 161 -12.02 15.60 -26.23
C GLU A 161 -10.86 14.62 -26.49
N THR A 162 -9.59 15.02 -26.36
CA THR A 162 -8.46 14.15 -26.77
C THR A 162 -7.44 13.78 -25.69
N ALA A 163 -7.44 14.41 -24.51
CA ALA A 163 -6.40 14.17 -23.51
C ALA A 163 -6.64 12.95 -22.59
N HIS A 164 -7.89 12.66 -22.21
CA HIS A 164 -8.17 11.64 -21.19
C HIS A 164 -8.15 10.19 -21.72
N ALA A 165 -8.42 9.97 -23.00
CA ALA A 165 -8.44 8.62 -23.58
C ALA A 165 -7.04 8.00 -23.77
N GLY A 166 -5.99 8.83 -23.85
CA GLY A 166 -4.61 8.36 -24.07
C GLY A 166 -3.95 7.80 -22.80
N THR A 167 -4.22 8.41 -21.65
CA THR A 167 -3.56 8.05 -20.38
C THR A 167 -4.14 6.76 -19.77
N ASP A 168 -5.45 6.58 -19.88
CA ASP A 168 -6.14 5.42 -19.30
C ASP A 168 -5.82 4.12 -20.07
N ARG A 169 -5.87 4.18 -21.41
CA ARG A 169 -5.44 3.07 -22.29
C ARG A 169 -4.00 2.64 -22.01
N SER A 170 -3.15 3.59 -21.64
CA SER A 170 -1.75 3.31 -21.34
C SER A 170 -1.54 2.60 -19.99
N LEU A 171 -2.38 2.89 -18.99
CA LEU A 171 -2.36 2.18 -17.71
C LEU A 171 -2.84 0.73 -17.88
N VAL A 172 -3.92 0.52 -18.63
CA VAL A 172 -4.46 -0.81 -18.96
C VAL A 172 -3.42 -1.66 -19.70
N GLU A 173 -2.68 -1.07 -20.65
CA GLU A 173 -1.58 -1.74 -21.34
C GLU A 173 -0.43 -2.11 -20.37
N ALA A 174 -0.07 -1.22 -19.45
CA ALA A 174 0.95 -1.48 -18.44
C ALA A 174 0.52 -2.60 -17.47
N LEU A 175 -0.75 -2.61 -17.04
CA LEU A 175 -1.31 -3.66 -16.19
C LEU A 175 -1.34 -5.00 -16.93
N THR A 176 -1.77 -5.00 -18.19
CA THR A 176 -1.76 -6.18 -19.06
C THR A 176 -0.35 -6.75 -19.19
N GLN A 177 0.66 -5.88 -19.43
CA GLN A 177 2.05 -6.30 -19.48
C GLN A 177 2.51 -6.92 -18.15
N LEU A 178 2.16 -6.33 -17.01
CA LEU A 178 2.46 -6.87 -15.68
C LEU A 178 1.83 -8.26 -15.50
N CYS A 179 0.55 -8.41 -15.82
CA CYS A 179 -0.19 -9.67 -15.70
C CYS A 179 0.39 -10.78 -16.58
N VAL A 180 0.76 -10.49 -17.83
CA VAL A 180 1.41 -11.46 -18.74
C VAL A 180 2.75 -11.93 -18.18
N GLN A 181 3.57 -10.99 -17.68
CA GLN A 181 4.87 -11.34 -17.10
C GLN A 181 4.72 -12.15 -15.81
N TRP A 182 3.78 -11.77 -14.95
CA TRP A 182 3.46 -12.49 -13.72
C TRP A 182 3.02 -13.93 -14.03
N MET A 183 2.20 -14.13 -15.07
CA MET A 183 1.75 -15.45 -15.51
C MET A 183 2.88 -16.42 -15.83
N SER A 184 4.00 -15.93 -16.35
CA SER A 184 5.17 -16.78 -16.64
C SER A 184 5.83 -17.35 -15.38
N GLY A 185 5.61 -16.71 -14.23
CA GLY A 185 6.21 -17.05 -12.95
C GLY A 185 5.29 -17.75 -11.96
N VAL A 186 3.98 -17.87 -12.23
CA VAL A 186 3.04 -18.54 -11.30
C VAL A 186 2.94 -20.03 -11.55
N ALA A 187 2.79 -20.80 -10.47
CA ALA A 187 2.41 -22.20 -10.53
C ALA A 187 0.88 -22.30 -10.70
N CYS A 188 0.41 -22.31 -11.95
CA CYS A 188 -0.99 -22.61 -12.28
C CYS A 188 -1.11 -24.08 -12.73
N VAL A 189 -2.04 -24.83 -12.15
CA VAL A 189 -2.28 -26.25 -12.52
C VAL A 189 -3.66 -26.40 -13.14
N GLY A 190 -3.75 -27.19 -14.20
CA GLY A 190 -5.02 -27.57 -14.83
C GLY A 190 -5.45 -26.65 -15.98
N LYS A 191 -6.70 -26.81 -16.42
CA LYS A 191 -7.27 -26.16 -17.62
C LYS A 191 -7.28 -24.62 -17.56
N TRP A 192 -7.15 -24.05 -16.37
CA TRP A 192 -7.06 -22.60 -16.16
C TRP A 192 -5.74 -22.01 -16.66
N ALA A 193 -4.64 -22.76 -16.65
CA ALA A 193 -3.32 -22.27 -17.05
C ALA A 193 -3.29 -21.81 -18.51
N SER A 194 -4.08 -22.43 -19.39
CA SER A 194 -4.21 -22.03 -20.79
C SER A 194 -5.22 -20.90 -21.03
N LEU A 195 -6.17 -20.69 -20.11
CA LEU A 195 -7.22 -19.68 -20.25
C LEU A 195 -6.78 -18.30 -19.74
N LEU A 196 -5.97 -18.25 -18.68
CA LEU A 196 -5.52 -16.98 -18.09
C LEU A 196 -4.78 -16.07 -19.08
N PRO A 197 -3.83 -16.56 -19.91
CA PRO A 197 -3.19 -15.73 -20.92
C PRO A 197 -4.20 -15.18 -21.94
N ILE A 198 -5.22 -15.96 -22.31
CA ILE A 198 -6.26 -15.55 -23.25
C ILE A 198 -7.08 -14.40 -22.66
N PHE A 199 -7.51 -14.51 -21.40
CA PHE A 199 -8.25 -13.45 -20.73
C PHE A 199 -7.44 -12.16 -20.59
N ILE A 200 -6.17 -12.27 -20.18
CA ILE A 200 -5.29 -11.10 -20.06
C ILE A 200 -5.09 -10.42 -21.42
N CYS A 201 -4.84 -11.18 -22.49
CA CYS A 201 -4.70 -10.62 -23.84
C CYS A 201 -6.02 -10.09 -24.43
N ALA A 202 -7.16 -10.50 -23.88
CA ALA A 202 -8.49 -10.02 -24.26
C ALA A 202 -8.96 -8.84 -23.39
N ASP A 203 -8.03 -8.15 -22.72
CA ASP A 203 -8.26 -6.94 -21.92
C ASP A 203 -8.99 -7.17 -20.58
N TYR A 204 -9.08 -8.41 -20.12
CA TYR A 204 -9.63 -8.75 -18.80
C TYR A 204 -8.57 -8.75 -17.69
N ALA A 205 -7.54 -7.91 -17.81
CA ALA A 205 -6.43 -7.91 -16.87
C ALA A 205 -6.91 -7.53 -15.45
N HIS A 206 -7.80 -6.53 -15.33
CA HIS A 206 -8.35 -6.06 -14.05
C HIS A 206 -9.07 -7.17 -13.27
N GLU A 207 -9.90 -7.96 -13.96
CA GLU A 207 -10.69 -9.04 -13.36
C GLU A 207 -9.80 -10.23 -12.96
N ILE A 208 -8.65 -10.38 -13.61
CA ILE A 208 -7.74 -11.50 -13.40
C ILE A 208 -6.70 -11.20 -12.30
N VAL A 209 -6.41 -9.94 -11.98
CA VAL A 209 -5.48 -9.56 -10.88
C VAL A 209 -5.79 -10.29 -9.56
N PRO A 210 -7.04 -10.33 -9.05
CA PRO A 210 -7.35 -11.03 -7.80
C PRO A 210 -6.92 -12.49 -7.76
N LEU A 211 -7.04 -13.16 -8.91
CA LEU A 211 -6.66 -14.55 -9.08
C LEU A 211 -5.14 -14.69 -9.16
N LEU A 212 -4.45 -13.89 -9.99
CA LEU A 212 -2.99 -13.94 -10.16
C LEU A 212 -2.24 -13.75 -8.86
N VAL A 213 -2.63 -12.74 -8.08
CA VAL A 213 -2.01 -12.39 -6.80
C VAL A 213 -2.14 -13.53 -5.78
N GLY A 214 -3.17 -14.38 -5.91
CA GLY A 214 -3.38 -15.53 -5.03
C GLY A 214 -2.61 -16.79 -5.42
N LEU A 215 -1.99 -16.83 -6.60
CA LEU A 215 -1.29 -18.02 -7.08
C LEU A 215 0.13 -18.11 -6.48
N PRO A 216 0.64 -19.32 -6.18
CA PRO A 216 2.02 -19.50 -5.76
C PRO A 216 2.99 -19.06 -6.86
N VAL A 217 3.99 -18.25 -6.51
CA VAL A 217 5.02 -17.75 -7.42
C VAL A 217 6.25 -18.65 -7.34
N GLN A 218 6.82 -19.01 -8.48
CA GLN A 218 8.08 -19.73 -8.56
C GLN A 218 9.22 -18.84 -8.08
N ARG A 219 10.09 -19.37 -7.20
CA ARG A 219 11.17 -18.58 -6.60
C ARG A 219 12.10 -17.94 -7.64
N TRP A 220 12.39 -18.63 -8.74
CA TRP A 220 13.23 -18.12 -9.82
C TRP A 220 12.61 -16.91 -10.55
N ALA A 221 11.29 -16.76 -10.52
CA ALA A 221 10.58 -15.69 -11.20
C ALA A 221 10.46 -14.41 -10.35
N LEU A 222 10.72 -14.48 -9.04
CA LEU A 222 10.57 -13.34 -8.12
C LEU A 222 11.37 -12.09 -8.52
N PRO A 223 12.65 -12.16 -8.92
CA PRO A 223 13.39 -10.97 -9.32
C PRO A 223 12.73 -10.27 -10.52
N ALA A 224 12.24 -11.03 -11.48
CA ALA A 224 11.56 -10.49 -12.65
C ALA A 224 10.20 -9.88 -12.27
N LEU A 225 9.44 -10.56 -11.42
CA LEU A 225 8.14 -10.07 -10.94
C LEU A 225 8.28 -8.74 -10.18
N LEU A 226 9.22 -8.66 -9.22
CA LEU A 226 9.45 -7.43 -8.47
C LEU A 226 9.87 -6.27 -9.37
N ARG A 227 10.73 -6.53 -10.37
CA ARG A 227 11.12 -5.52 -11.35
C ARG A 227 9.93 -5.02 -12.17
N GLN A 228 9.01 -5.89 -12.57
CA GLN A 228 7.79 -5.46 -13.28
C GLN A 228 6.85 -4.69 -12.36
N LEU A 229 6.71 -5.12 -11.11
CA LEU A 229 5.91 -4.41 -10.10
C LEU A 229 6.47 -3.01 -9.85
N GLU A 230 7.79 -2.87 -9.74
CA GLU A 230 8.49 -1.58 -9.62
C GLU A 230 8.26 -0.69 -10.84
N LYS A 231 8.39 -1.26 -12.06
CA LYS A 231 8.13 -0.53 -13.31
C LYS A 231 6.69 -0.03 -13.37
N PHE A 232 5.72 -0.87 -13.00
CA PHE A 232 4.31 -0.49 -12.94
C PHE A 232 4.06 0.56 -11.85
N ALA A 233 4.61 0.39 -10.64
CA ALA A 233 4.42 1.34 -9.54
C ALA A 233 4.99 2.73 -9.83
N ARG A 234 6.12 2.78 -10.56
CA ARG A 234 6.74 4.04 -11.03
C ARG A 234 6.09 4.59 -12.29
N TYR A 235 5.23 3.82 -12.96
CA TYR A 235 4.54 4.29 -14.13
C TYR A 235 3.74 5.55 -13.76
N GLN A 236 4.10 6.67 -14.37
CA GLN A 236 3.53 7.99 -14.10
C GLN A 236 3.61 8.44 -12.62
N LEU A 237 4.48 7.83 -11.80
CA LEU A 237 4.65 8.09 -10.35
C LEU A 237 3.35 7.91 -9.52
N ARG A 238 2.37 7.18 -10.03
CA ARG A 238 1.00 7.15 -9.49
C ARG A 238 0.83 6.32 -8.22
N HIS A 239 1.67 5.30 -8.00
CA HIS A 239 1.40 4.30 -6.95
C HIS A 239 2.48 4.26 -5.86
N ARG A 240 2.56 5.32 -5.04
CA ARG A 240 3.54 5.40 -3.94
C ARG A 240 3.41 4.26 -2.92
N LEU A 241 2.18 3.86 -2.59
CA LEU A 241 1.91 2.73 -1.70
C LEU A 241 2.40 1.39 -2.30
N LEU A 242 2.22 1.21 -3.61
CA LEU A 242 2.70 0.02 -4.31
C LEU A 242 4.23 -0.01 -4.37
N LEU A 243 4.87 1.15 -4.55
CA LEU A 243 6.32 1.27 -4.50
C LEU A 243 6.87 0.95 -3.11
N GLN A 244 6.23 1.46 -2.05
CA GLN A 244 6.58 1.14 -0.67
C GLN A 244 6.46 -0.37 -0.40
N LEU A 245 5.37 -1.00 -0.86
CA LEU A 245 5.19 -2.45 -0.76
C LEU A 245 6.27 -3.22 -1.51
N HIS A 246 6.61 -2.79 -2.73
CA HIS A 246 7.69 -3.37 -3.51
C HIS A 246 9.01 -3.34 -2.74
N ASP A 247 9.38 -2.18 -2.18
CA ASP A 247 10.66 -2.00 -1.50
C ASP A 247 10.75 -2.87 -0.23
N GLU A 248 9.67 -2.96 0.54
CA GLU A 248 9.59 -3.83 1.72
C GLU A 248 9.67 -5.32 1.37
N LEU A 249 8.97 -5.76 0.31
CA LEU A 249 9.05 -7.13 -0.19
C LEU A 249 10.45 -7.47 -0.67
N ARG A 250 11.09 -6.56 -1.42
CA ARG A 250 12.46 -6.75 -1.91
C ARG A 250 13.43 -6.89 -0.75
N GLU A 251 13.33 -6.03 0.27
CA GLU A 251 14.18 -6.10 1.47
C GLU A 251 14.00 -7.43 2.21
N ALA A 252 12.76 -7.85 2.45
CA ALA A 252 12.48 -9.12 3.13
C ALA A 252 13.01 -10.33 2.35
N LEU A 253 12.80 -10.37 1.03
CA LEU A 253 13.25 -11.48 0.19
C LEU A 253 14.78 -11.52 0.02
N GLN A 254 15.46 -10.37 0.01
CA GLN A 254 16.93 -10.31 0.07
C GLN A 254 17.45 -10.88 1.39
N THR A 255 16.81 -10.53 2.51
CA THR A 255 17.21 -10.99 3.85
C THR A 255 17.10 -12.51 4.00
N VAL A 256 16.10 -13.13 3.37
CA VAL A 256 15.91 -14.60 3.38
C VAL A 256 16.79 -15.30 2.31
N GLY A 257 17.63 -14.58 1.58
CA GLY A 257 18.50 -15.13 0.53
C GLY A 257 17.73 -15.63 -0.70
N MET A 258 16.57 -15.01 -0.99
CA MET A 258 15.70 -15.39 -2.11
C MET A 258 15.92 -14.53 -3.36
N LEU A 259 16.59 -13.40 -3.21
CA LEU A 259 17.05 -12.53 -4.29
C LEU A 259 18.58 -12.51 -4.23
N VAL A 260 19.22 -12.96 -5.31
CA VAL A 260 20.67 -12.92 -5.53
C VAL A 260 20.95 -11.97 -6.69
#